data_AF-A0A7C7ZIW5-F1
#
_entry.id   AF-A0A7C7ZIW5-F1
#
_cell.length_a   1.000
_cell.length_b   1.000
_cell.length_c   1.000
_cell.angle_alpha   90.00
_cell.angle_beta   90.00
_cell.angle_gamma   90.00
#
_symmetry.space_group_name_H-M   'P 1'
#
loop_
_entity.id
_entity.type
_entity.pdbx_description
1 polymer ?
#
loop_
_entity_poly.entity_id
_entity_poly.type
_entity_poly.pdbx_seq_one_letter_code
_entity_poly.pdbx_strand_id
1 'polypeptide(L)'
;MSYDANRLVFISFTFSADPAGPNFGLVGPADGDLNQPLEIGAGWNVPVSGVNGIGTFLFRVIAGGPAAVSIAESPVIPGPWFDSQSPFGELVVSFGSAMINGIPAVPSLGMPGLMVCSALLILLTIFMMSKRELLEPEE
;
A
#
# COMPACT_ATOMS: atom_id res chain seq x y z
N MET A 1 6.26 -4.52 10.63
CA MET A 1 6.53 -3.71 9.42
C MET A 1 6.21 -2.24 9.71
N SER A 2 6.90 -1.29 9.07
CA SER A 2 6.59 0.14 9.17
C SER A 2 6.55 0.80 7.79
N TYR A 3 5.73 1.85 7.64
CA TYR A 3 5.55 2.58 6.40
C TYR A 3 5.22 4.06 6.66
N ASP A 4 5.45 4.92 5.66
CA ASP A 4 5.06 6.34 5.75
C ASP A 4 3.54 6.51 5.64
N ALA A 5 2.86 6.56 6.79
CA ALA A 5 1.41 6.69 6.89
C ALA A 5 0.86 8.05 6.44
N ASN A 6 1.71 9.07 6.25
CA ASN A 6 1.27 10.34 5.67
C ASN A 6 1.14 10.27 4.14
N ARG A 7 1.71 9.23 3.52
CA ARG A 7 1.79 9.08 2.06
C ARG A 7 1.15 7.79 1.56
N LEU A 8 1.11 6.76 2.39
CA LEU A 8 0.59 5.45 2.06
C LEU A 8 -0.53 5.07 3.03
N VAL A 9 -1.52 4.37 2.51
CA VAL A 9 -2.51 3.64 3.30
C VAL A 9 -2.29 2.17 3.02
N PHE A 10 -2.01 1.39 4.06
CA PHE A 10 -1.99 -0.07 3.96
C PHE A 10 -3.37 -0.57 3.53
N ILE A 11 -3.42 -1.49 2.57
CA ILE A 11 -4.66 -2.08 2.07
C ILE A 11 -4.75 -3.55 2.48
N SER A 12 -3.71 -4.32 2.17
CA SER A 12 -3.69 -5.74 2.51
C SER A 12 -2.29 -6.32 2.43
N PHE A 13 -2.13 -7.48 3.04
CA PHE A 13 -0.98 -8.35 2.86
C PHE A 13 -1.50 -9.70 2.37
N THR A 14 -0.88 -10.20 1.31
CA THR A 14 -1.22 -11.50 0.75
C THR A 14 0.02 -12.39 0.81
N PHE A 15 -0.09 -13.53 1.48
CA PHE A 15 0.97 -14.54 1.42
C PHE A 15 1.15 -15.01 -0.01
N SER A 16 2.39 -15.00 -0.50
CA SER A 16 2.78 -15.60 -1.77
C SER A 16 3.32 -16.99 -1.49
N ALA A 17 2.57 -17.76 -0.70
CA ALA A 17 2.88 -19.15 -0.44
C ALA A 17 2.67 -19.92 -1.72
N ASP A 18 3.76 -20.23 -2.43
CA ASP A 18 3.70 -21.25 -3.46
C ASP A 18 3.21 -22.55 -2.77
N PRO A 19 2.10 -23.17 -3.23
CA PRO A 19 1.61 -24.42 -2.64
C PRO A 19 2.57 -25.60 -2.80
N ALA A 20 3.53 -25.53 -3.74
CA ALA A 20 4.68 -26.43 -3.83
C ALA A 20 5.93 -25.87 -3.11
N GLY A 21 5.82 -24.64 -2.62
CA GLY A 21 6.88 -23.87 -2.02
C GLY A 21 7.21 -24.32 -0.60
N PRO A 22 8.38 -23.91 -0.11
CA PRO A 22 8.95 -24.37 1.15
C PRO A 22 8.22 -23.85 2.40
N ASN A 23 7.17 -23.04 2.29
CA ASN A 23 6.66 -22.24 3.40
C ASN A 23 5.75 -23.03 4.37
N PHE A 24 5.85 -22.74 5.67
CA PHE A 24 4.92 -23.22 6.70
C PHE A 24 4.75 -22.19 7.83
N GLY A 25 3.79 -22.43 8.73
CA GLY A 25 3.62 -21.59 9.92
C GLY A 25 3.31 -20.13 9.58
N LEU A 26 2.60 -19.91 8.47
CA LEU A 26 2.24 -18.58 7.99
C LEU A 26 1.21 -17.97 8.95
N VAL A 27 1.64 -16.96 9.68
CA VAL A 27 0.81 -16.19 10.60
C VAL A 27 0.89 -14.73 10.18
N GLY A 28 -0.24 -14.06 10.03
CA GLY A 28 -0.25 -12.66 9.65
C GLY A 28 -1.66 -12.11 9.63
N PRO A 29 -1.82 -10.83 9.31
CA PRO A 29 -3.14 -10.23 9.12
C PRO A 29 -3.91 -11.02 8.05
N ALA A 30 -5.21 -11.23 8.30
CA ALA A 30 -6.10 -11.75 7.28
C ALA A 30 -6.08 -10.81 6.07
N ASP A 31 -6.26 -11.35 4.86
CA ASP A 31 -6.25 -10.53 3.65
C ASP A 31 -7.33 -9.43 3.75
N GLY A 32 -6.89 -8.18 3.65
CA GLY A 32 -7.73 -6.99 3.81
C GLY A 32 -8.01 -6.53 5.25
N ASP A 33 -7.42 -7.15 6.28
CA ASP A 33 -7.57 -6.67 7.67
C ASP A 33 -6.63 -5.48 7.96
N LEU A 34 -7.24 -4.31 8.18
CA LEU A 34 -6.56 -3.04 8.41
C LEU A 34 -6.22 -2.77 9.88
N ASN A 35 -6.77 -3.55 10.82
CA ASN A 35 -6.72 -3.24 12.26
C ASN A 35 -5.76 -4.13 13.05
N GLN A 36 -5.17 -5.14 12.41
CA GLN A 36 -4.21 -6.03 13.06
C GLN A 36 -2.79 -5.47 13.02
N PRO A 37 -1.95 -5.75 14.03
CA PRO A 37 -0.54 -5.42 13.96
C PRO A 37 0.07 -6.09 12.72
N LEU A 38 0.88 -5.33 11.97
CA LEU A 38 1.59 -5.81 10.78
C LEU A 38 2.80 -6.67 11.18
N GLU A 39 2.50 -7.76 11.90
CA GLU A 39 3.41 -8.83 12.26
C GLU A 39 3.15 -10.02 11.34
N ILE A 40 4.23 -10.58 10.80
CA ILE A 40 4.19 -11.71 9.87
C ILE A 40 5.14 -12.76 10.41
N GLY A 41 4.59 -13.91 10.75
CA GLY A 41 5.33 -15.15 10.99
C GLY A 41 5.37 -15.99 9.72
N ALA A 42 6.54 -16.51 9.40
CA ALA A 42 6.73 -17.49 8.34
C ALA A 42 7.90 -18.40 8.67
N GLY A 43 7.84 -19.65 8.20
CA GLY A 43 8.92 -20.63 8.31
C GLY A 43 9.12 -21.40 7.00
N TRP A 44 10.21 -22.16 6.93
CA TRP A 44 10.56 -22.99 5.77
C TRP A 44 10.79 -24.46 6.14
N ASN A 45 10.04 -25.37 5.51
CA ASN A 45 10.09 -26.83 5.72
C ASN A 45 11.27 -27.49 4.98
N VAL A 46 11.89 -26.78 4.04
CA VAL A 46 13.11 -27.20 3.34
C VAL A 46 14.15 -26.09 3.44
N PRO A 47 15.45 -26.39 3.30
CA PRO A 47 16.49 -25.39 3.45
C PRO A 47 16.34 -24.30 2.39
N VAL A 48 16.45 -23.05 2.83
CA VAL A 48 16.38 -21.89 1.95
C VAL A 48 17.68 -21.10 2.00
N SER A 49 18.04 -20.50 0.86
CA SER A 49 19.19 -19.60 0.74
C SER A 49 18.85 -18.46 -0.21
N GLY A 50 19.55 -17.32 -0.11
CA GLY A 50 19.30 -16.16 -0.95
C GLY A 50 18.04 -15.35 -0.59
N VAL A 51 17.42 -14.72 -1.59
CA VAL A 51 16.25 -13.86 -1.39
C VAL A 51 14.97 -14.69 -1.52
N ASN A 52 14.21 -14.78 -0.42
CA ASN A 52 12.98 -15.54 -0.36
C ASN A 52 11.79 -14.59 -0.14
N GLY A 53 10.79 -14.67 -1.03
CA GLY A 53 9.55 -13.90 -0.91
C GLY A 53 8.55 -14.62 -0.02
N ILE A 54 8.05 -13.95 1.02
CA ILE A 54 7.02 -14.48 1.93
C ILE A 54 5.62 -14.06 1.46
N GLY A 55 5.51 -12.88 0.86
CA GLY A 55 4.24 -12.33 0.39
C GLY A 55 4.38 -10.94 -0.20
N THR A 56 3.23 -10.34 -0.47
CA THR A 56 3.10 -9.05 -1.13
C THR A 56 2.28 -8.11 -0.24
N PHE A 57 2.79 -6.90 -0.03
CA PHE A 57 2.04 -5.81 0.59
C PHE A 57 1.40 -4.93 -0.49
N LEU A 58 0.12 -4.60 -0.30
CA LEU A 58 -0.58 -3.64 -1.12
C LEU A 58 -0.78 -2.33 -0.35
N PHE A 59 -0.36 -1.23 -0.98
CA PHE A 59 -0.55 0.13 -0.47
C PHE A 59 -1.30 0.98 -1.47
N ARG A 60 -2.16 1.87 -0.96
CA ARG A 60 -2.72 2.99 -1.72
C ARG A 60 -1.90 4.24 -1.45
N VAL A 61 -1.49 4.94 -2.51
CA VAL A 61 -0.80 6.23 -2.41
C VAL A 61 -1.84 7.33 -2.18
N ILE A 62 -1.67 8.10 -1.09
CA ILE A 62 -2.54 9.22 -0.70
C ILE A 62 -1.86 10.59 -0.81
N ALA A 63 -0.52 10.64 -0.86
CA ALA A 63 0.24 11.87 -1.11
C ALA A 63 1.44 11.60 -2.02
N GLY A 64 1.76 12.56 -2.90
CA GLY A 64 2.77 12.40 -3.94
C GLY A 64 4.21 12.55 -3.44
N GLY A 65 5.13 11.73 -3.96
CA GLY A 65 6.56 11.73 -3.66
C GLY A 65 7.02 10.43 -2.97
N PRO A 66 8.31 10.34 -2.58
CA PRO A 66 8.90 9.10 -2.07
C PRO A 66 8.34 8.73 -0.70
N ALA A 67 7.93 7.47 -0.55
CA ALA A 67 7.46 6.88 0.70
C ALA A 67 8.23 5.59 1.00
N ALA A 68 8.76 5.48 2.21
CA ALA A 68 9.51 4.30 2.63
C ALA A 68 8.57 3.23 3.20
N VAL A 69 8.88 1.97 2.91
CA VAL A 69 8.33 0.78 3.58
C VAL A 69 9.52 -0.04 4.07
N SER A 70 9.53 -0.40 5.35
CA SER A 70 10.60 -1.18 5.94
C SER A 70 10.08 -2.35 6.76
N ILE A 71 10.81 -3.44 6.70
CA ILE A 71 10.56 -4.64 7.50
C ILE A 71 11.69 -4.73 8.52
N ALA A 72 11.35 -5.20 9.71
CA ALA A 72 12.28 -5.48 10.78
C ALA A 72 11.78 -6.71 11.53
N GLU A 73 12.64 -7.26 12.37
CA GLU A 73 12.28 -8.30 13.31
C GLU A 73 11.12 -7.85 14.22
N SER A 74 10.24 -8.79 14.60
CA SER A 74 9.17 -8.47 15.54
C SER A 74 9.76 -8.18 16.91
N PRO A 75 9.36 -7.09 17.57
CA PRO A 75 9.79 -6.80 18.94
C PRO A 75 9.10 -7.71 19.98
N VAL A 76 8.03 -8.42 19.60
CA VAL A 76 7.23 -9.27 20.49
C VAL A 76 7.62 -10.74 20.36
N ILE A 77 7.74 -11.21 19.12
CA ILE A 77 8.14 -12.58 18.79
C ILE A 77 9.29 -12.48 17.78
N PRO A 78 10.48 -12.04 18.22
CA PRO A 78 11.68 -12.12 17.38
C PRO A 78 11.95 -13.58 17.01
N GLY A 79 12.91 -13.83 16.12
CA GLY A 79 13.35 -15.18 15.79
C GLY A 79 13.59 -16.06 17.03
N PRO A 80 13.74 -17.36 16.80
CA PRO A 80 14.92 -17.76 16.05
C PRO A 80 14.61 -18.19 14.62
N TRP A 81 15.48 -17.80 13.68
CA TRP A 81 15.42 -18.22 12.29
C TRP A 81 16.34 -19.42 12.11
N PHE A 82 15.78 -20.54 11.68
CA PHE A 82 16.54 -21.76 11.46
C PHE A 82 16.35 -22.27 10.04
N ASP A 83 17.36 -22.95 9.51
CA ASP A 83 17.16 -23.82 8.38
C ASP A 83 16.29 -25.02 8.78
N SER A 84 15.85 -25.79 7.79
CA SER A 84 15.04 -26.98 8.03
C SER A 84 15.87 -28.26 8.15
N GLN A 85 17.21 -28.17 8.16
CA GLN A 85 18.10 -29.33 8.08
C GLN A 85 18.57 -29.72 9.48
N SER A 86 18.42 -30.98 9.86
CA SER A 86 18.93 -31.45 11.16
C SER A 86 20.44 -31.70 11.09
N PRO A 87 21.26 -31.21 12.06
CA PRO A 87 20.85 -30.35 13.18
C PRO A 87 20.57 -28.92 12.72
N PHE A 88 19.45 -28.35 13.18
CA PHE A 88 18.98 -27.03 12.74
C PHE A 88 20.07 -25.98 12.86
N GLY A 89 20.43 -25.36 11.73
CA GLY A 89 21.39 -24.27 11.66
C GLY A 89 20.71 -22.91 11.83
N GLU A 90 21.29 -22.01 12.63
CA GLU A 90 20.80 -20.63 12.77
C GLU A 90 21.04 -19.84 11.48
N LEU A 91 20.00 -19.15 10.99
CA LEU A 91 20.07 -18.31 9.82
C LEU A 91 20.36 -16.86 10.22
N VAL A 92 21.32 -16.25 9.52
CA VAL A 92 21.50 -14.79 9.57
C VAL A 92 20.49 -14.16 8.62
N VAL A 93 19.47 -13.50 9.18
CA VAL A 93 18.42 -12.84 8.40
C VAL A 93 18.70 -11.34 8.29
N SER A 94 18.58 -10.81 7.08
CA SER A 94 18.59 -9.38 6.81
C SER A 94 17.22 -8.95 6.29
N PHE A 95 16.66 -7.90 6.87
CA PHE A 95 15.37 -7.37 6.47
C PHE A 95 15.54 -6.24 5.46
N GLY A 96 14.66 -6.24 4.45
CA GLY A 96 14.68 -5.25 3.38
C GLY A 96 13.85 -4.00 3.66
N SER A 97 14.09 -2.99 2.83
CA SER A 97 13.23 -1.80 2.70
C SER A 97 12.99 -1.49 1.23
N ALA A 98 11.84 -0.90 0.92
CA ALA A 98 11.47 -0.45 -0.41
C ALA A 98 11.05 1.02 -0.39
N MET A 99 11.30 1.72 -1.51
CA MET A 99 10.82 3.07 -1.75
C MET A 99 9.71 3.03 -2.79
N ILE A 100 8.53 3.51 -2.43
CA ILE A 100 7.41 3.69 -3.34
C ILE A 100 7.40 5.16 -3.76
N ASN A 101 7.60 5.43 -5.05
CA ASN A 101 7.43 6.77 -5.59
C ASN A 101 6.13 6.82 -6.38
N GLY A 102 5.08 7.30 -5.73
CA GLY A 102 3.74 7.34 -6.30
C GLY A 102 3.22 8.76 -6.46
N ILE A 103 2.30 8.92 -7.41
CA ILE A 103 1.38 10.05 -7.51
C ILE A 103 0.04 9.58 -6.95
N PRO A 104 -0.66 10.40 -6.14
CA PRO A 104 -1.97 10.02 -5.61
C PRO A 104 -2.90 9.66 -6.77
N ALA A 105 -3.62 8.56 -6.65
CA ALA A 105 -4.72 8.29 -7.57
C ALA A 105 -5.76 9.42 -7.36
N VAL A 106 -5.84 10.35 -8.30
CA VAL A 106 -6.96 11.30 -8.34
C VAL A 106 -8.22 10.43 -8.41
N PRO A 107 -9.17 10.54 -7.47
CA PRO A 107 -10.44 9.85 -7.64
C PRO A 107 -10.97 10.26 -9.00
N SER A 108 -11.21 9.32 -9.91
CA SER A 108 -11.98 9.67 -11.09
C SER A 108 -13.28 10.25 -10.55
N LEU A 109 -13.57 11.52 -10.88
CA LEU A 109 -14.92 12.00 -10.69
C LEU A 109 -15.73 11.04 -11.56
N GLY A 110 -16.43 10.09 -10.94
CA GLY A 110 -17.35 9.22 -11.66
C GLY A 110 -18.33 10.10 -12.45
N MET A 111 -19.13 9.49 -13.33
CA MET A 111 -20.18 10.21 -14.07
C MET A 111 -20.96 11.27 -13.25
N PRO A 112 -21.28 11.06 -11.95
CA PRO A 112 -21.91 12.09 -11.12
C PRO A 112 -21.02 13.32 -10.88
N GLY A 113 -19.74 13.12 -10.59
CA GLY A 113 -18.81 14.20 -10.32
C GLY A 113 -18.51 15.05 -11.57
N LEU A 114 -18.41 14.40 -12.74
CA LEU A 114 -18.26 15.11 -14.01
C LEU A 114 -19.51 15.95 -14.35
N MET A 115 -20.71 15.45 -14.02
CA MET A 115 -21.94 16.22 -14.18
C MET A 115 -21.98 17.44 -13.24
N VAL A 116 -21.55 17.30 -11.99
CA VAL A 116 -21.50 18.42 -11.03
C VAL A 116 -20.49 19.47 -11.46
N CYS A 117 -19.27 19.08 -11.88
CA CYS A 117 -18.29 20.02 -12.41
C CYS A 117 -18.76 20.71 -13.69
N SER A 118 -19.41 19.97 -14.60
CA SER A 118 -19.99 20.54 -15.82
C SER A 118 -21.10 21.54 -15.50
N ALA A 119 -22.01 21.23 -14.57
CA ALA A 119 -23.08 22.12 -14.15
C ALA A 119 -22.54 23.42 -13.51
N LEU A 120 -21.48 23.31 -12.69
CA LEU A 120 -20.79 24.46 -12.10
C LEU A 120 -20.14 25.36 -13.16
N LEU A 121 -19.50 24.78 -14.17
CA LEU A 121 -18.91 25.54 -15.28
C LEU A 121 -19.98 26.26 -16.12
N ILE A 122 -21.12 25.62 -16.38
CA ILE A 122 -22.25 26.24 -17.09
C ILE A 122 -22.79 27.42 -16.27
N LEU A 123 -23.02 27.23 -14.97
CA LEU A 123 -23.47 28.29 -14.07
C LEU A 123 -22.50 29.48 -14.01
N LEU A 124 -21.19 29.21 -13.95
CA LEU A 124 -20.15 30.24 -14.01
C LEU A 124 -20.19 31.01 -15.34
N THR A 125 -20.40 30.32 -16.45
CA THR A 125 -20.48 30.95 -17.78
C THR A 125 -21.72 31.85 -17.89
N ILE A 126 -22.87 31.37 -17.41
CA ILE A 126 -24.12 32.15 -17.36
C ILE A 126 -23.94 33.39 -16.47
N PHE A 127 -23.33 33.22 -15.30
CA PHE A 127 -23.07 34.35 -14.40
C PHE A 127 -22.15 35.40 -15.03
N MET A 128 -21.08 34.97 -15.70
CA MET A 128 -20.15 35.86 -16.40
C MET A 128 -20.83 36.61 -17.56
N MET A 129 -21.70 35.94 -18.33
CA MET A 129 -22.47 36.58 -19.41
C MET A 129 -23.50 37.58 -18.87
N SER A 130 -24.24 37.21 -17.82
CA SER A 130 -25.21 38.10 -17.17
C SER A 130 -24.55 39.36 -16.59
N LYS A 131 -23.32 39.25 -16.07
CA LYS A 131 -22.56 40.41 -15.61
C LYS A 131 -22.01 41.28 -16.74
N ARG A 132 -21.78 40.70 -17.92
CA ARG A 132 -21.32 41.44 -19.10
C ARG A 132 -22.43 42.33 -19.68
N GLU A 133 -23.67 41.84 -19.76
CA GLU A 133 -24.80 42.62 -20.28
C GLU A 133 -25.19 43.83 -19.38
N LEU A 134 -24.87 43.77 -18.09
CA LEU A 134 -25.08 44.89 -17.16
C LEU A 134 -24.06 46.04 -17.29
N LEU A 135 -23.01 45.87 -18.12
CA LEU A 135 -21.90 46.81 -18.26
C LEU A 135 -21.84 47.49 -19.64
N GLU A 136 -22.71 47.13 -20.59
CA GLU A 136 -22.81 47.82 -21.87
C GLU A 136 -23.98 48.82 -21.81
N PRO A 137 -23.74 50.14 -21.66
CA PRO A 137 -24.81 51.13 -21.75
C PRO A 137 -25.32 51.20 -23.20
N GLU A 138 -26.65 51.21 -23.38
CA GLU A 138 -27.29 51.51 -24.68
C GLU A 138 -26.76 52.86 -25.20
N GLU A 139 -26.07 52.84 -26.35
CA GLU A 139 -25.76 54.05 -27.15
C GLU A 139 -26.99 54.54 -27.92
#